data_AF-A0A8S4QKK3-F1
#
_entry.id   AF-A0A8S4QKK3-F1
#
_cell.length_a   1.000
_cell.length_b   1.000
_cell.length_c   1.000
_cell.angle_alpha   90.00
_cell.angle_beta   90.00
_cell.angle_gamma   90.00
#
_symmetry.space_group_name_H-M   'P 1'
#
loop_
_entity.id
_entity.type
_entity.pdbx_description
1 polymer ?
#
loop_
_entity_poly.entity_id
_entity_poly.type
_entity_poly.pdbx_seq_one_letter_code
_entity_poly.pdbx_strand_id
1 'polypeptide(L)'
;YFDRDVKCVRDFFKRRFGYESSLYPRFTDLERDDHMDEEVACSGYKRSKGIEDELMQEMGICLEVSEDEASGEKDDTEDQQTKYSEDELAVLRKQV
;
A
#
# COMPACT_ATOMS: atom_id res chain seq x y z
N TYR A 1 2.98 -5.66 6.86
CA TYR A 1 2.82 -4.28 7.38
C TYR A 1 2.56 -4.26 8.87
N PHE A 2 1.51 -4.91 9.36
CA PHE A 2 1.19 -4.98 10.79
C PHE A 2 2.39 -5.28 11.71
N ASP A 3 3.14 -6.37 11.46
CA ASP A 3 4.27 -6.76 12.32
C ASP A 3 5.39 -5.72 12.36
N ARG A 4 5.59 -4.99 11.26
CA ARG A 4 6.55 -3.89 11.19
C ARG A 4 6.11 -2.76 12.13
N ASP A 5 4.84 -2.41 12.08
CA ASP A 5 4.29 -1.31 12.88
C ASP A 5 4.29 -1.68 14.37
N VAL A 6 3.91 -2.92 14.72
CA VAL A 6 4.03 -3.45 16.10
C VAL A 6 5.47 -3.40 16.59
N LYS A 7 6.44 -3.79 15.75
CA LYS A 7 7.86 -3.73 16.11
C LYS A 7 8.32 -2.29 16.35
N CYS A 8 7.95 -1.35 15.48
CA CYS A 8 8.30 0.06 15.63
C CYS A 8 7.84 0.63 16.98
N VAL A 9 6.60 0.33 17.40
CA VAL A 9 6.07 0.77 18.70
C VAL A 9 6.84 0.10 19.85
N ARG A 10 7.08 -1.21 19.79
CA ARG A 10 7.84 -1.92 20.84
C ARG A 10 9.26 -1.37 20.99
N ASP A 11 9.96 -1.15 19.89
CA ASP A 11 11.32 -0.60 19.89
C ASP A 11 11.34 0.84 20.42
N PHE A 12 10.32 1.64 20.08
CA PHE A 12 10.17 2.99 20.61
C PHE A 12 10.06 2.98 22.14
N PHE A 13 9.17 2.16 22.71
CA PHE A 13 8.99 2.09 24.16
C PHE A 13 10.22 1.54 24.89
N LYS A 14 10.89 0.56 24.28
CA LYS A 14 12.14 0.01 24.81
C LYS A 14 13.24 1.07 24.87
N ARG A 15 13.43 1.84 23.80
CA ARG A 15 14.47 2.88 23.72
C ARG A 15 14.14 4.09 24.61
N ARG A 16 12.89 4.53 24.63
CA ARG A 16 12.49 5.79 25.27
C ARG A 16 12.25 5.65 26.77
N PHE A 17 11.77 4.49 27.20
CA PHE A 17 11.31 4.24 28.57
C PHE A 17 11.93 3.01 29.23
N GLY A 18 12.75 2.23 28.51
CA GLY A 18 13.29 0.96 29.01
C GLY A 18 12.23 -0.12 29.22
N TYR A 19 11.04 0.07 28.65
CA TYR A 19 9.91 -0.85 28.82
C TYR A 19 9.93 -1.92 27.72
N GLU A 20 9.88 -3.19 28.13
CA GLU A 20 9.84 -4.33 27.21
C GLU A 20 8.65 -5.21 27.57
N SER A 21 7.67 -5.29 26.65
CA SER A 21 6.51 -6.17 26.81
C SER A 21 6.81 -7.56 26.26
N SER A 22 6.47 -8.59 27.05
CA SER A 22 6.42 -9.99 26.63
C SER A 22 5.16 -10.32 25.83
N LEU A 23 4.10 -9.54 26.02
CA LEU A 23 2.81 -9.70 25.34
C LEU A 23 2.65 -8.60 24.28
N TYR A 24 2.42 -9.01 23.04
CA TYR A 24 2.14 -8.11 21.93
C TYR A 24 1.20 -8.81 20.95
N PRO A 25 0.33 -8.06 20.26
CA PRO A 25 -0.61 -8.65 19.32
C PRO A 25 0.15 -9.21 18.12
N ARG A 26 -0.26 -10.38 17.64
CA ARG A 26 0.18 -10.93 16.35
C ARG A 26 -0.95 -10.81 15.34
N PHE A 27 -0.59 -10.76 14.06
CA PHE A 27 -1.59 -10.66 13.01
C PHE A 27 -2.63 -11.81 13.04
N THR A 28 -2.23 -12.99 13.52
CA THR A 28 -3.11 -14.16 13.69
C THR A 28 -4.15 -14.00 14.80
N ASP A 29 -3.94 -13.06 15.72
CA ASP A 29 -4.80 -12.84 16.88
C ASP A 29 -5.91 -11.80 16.56
N LEU A 30 -5.95 -11.29 15.31
CA LEU A 30 -6.89 -10.25 14.88
C LEU A 30 -8.05 -10.85 14.07
N GLU A 31 -9.25 -10.34 14.33
CA GLU A 31 -10.44 -10.58 13.51
C GLU A 31 -10.82 -9.26 12.82
N ARG A 32 -11.32 -9.35 11.58
CA ARG A 32 -11.82 -8.19 10.84
C ARG A 32 -13.29 -7.99 11.19
N ASP A 33 -13.57 -6.93 11.95
CA ASP A 33 -14.94 -6.57 12.31
C ASP A 33 -15.58 -5.63 11.27
N ASP A 34 -14.81 -4.74 10.65
CA ASP A 34 -15.29 -3.73 9.68
C ASP A 34 -14.36 -3.58 8.46
N HIS A 35 -14.93 -3.13 7.33
CA HIS A 35 -14.23 -2.86 6.06
C HIS A 35 -14.08 -1.34 5.82
N MET A 36 -13.48 -0.65 6.78
CA MET A 36 -13.32 0.81 6.73
C MET A 36 -12.49 1.28 5.51
N ASP A 37 -11.59 0.44 5.01
CA ASP A 37 -10.83 0.67 3.78
C ASP A 37 -11.71 0.75 2.52
N GLU A 38 -12.83 0.02 2.51
CA GLU A 38 -13.83 0.07 1.44
C GLU A 38 -14.78 1.26 1.61
N GLU A 39 -15.25 1.50 2.84
CA GLU A 39 -16.25 2.54 3.14
C GLU A 39 -15.70 3.97 3.04
N VAL A 40 -14.45 4.17 3.46
CA VAL A 40 -13.84 5.51 3.54
C VAL A 40 -13.15 5.87 2.21
N ALA A 41 -13.14 4.98 1.22
CA ALA A 41 -12.43 5.15 -0.04
C ALA A 41 -11.04 5.76 0.20
N CYS A 42 -10.27 5.21 1.15
CA CYS A 42 -9.09 5.84 1.74
C CYS A 42 -8.03 6.31 0.72
N SER A 43 -8.02 5.76 -0.50
CA SER A 43 -7.12 6.16 -1.59
C SER A 43 -7.78 7.01 -2.67
N GLY A 44 -9.11 7.18 -2.67
CA GLY A 44 -9.89 7.68 -3.81
C GLY A 44 -9.82 6.79 -5.06
N TYR A 45 -9.07 5.68 -4.99
CA TYR A 45 -8.84 4.75 -6.09
C TYR A 45 -9.84 3.59 -5.98
N LYS A 46 -10.97 3.72 -6.69
CA LYS A 46 -11.93 2.61 -6.84
C LYS A 46 -11.29 1.57 -7.73
N ARG A 47 -10.88 0.43 -7.16
CA ARG A 47 -10.47 -0.76 -7.90
C ARG A 47 -11.60 -1.16 -8.86
N SER A 48 -11.44 -0.85 -10.13
CA SER A 48 -12.32 -1.33 -11.19
C SER A 48 -11.53 -2.31 -12.05
N LYS A 49 -12.17 -3.44 -12.38
CA LYS A 49 -11.56 -4.45 -13.26
C LYS A 49 -11.24 -3.77 -14.60
N GLY A 50 -9.96 -3.70 -14.96
CA GLY A 50 -9.45 -3.00 -16.14
C GLY A 50 -8.46 -1.88 -15.80
N ILE A 51 -8.83 -0.94 -14.91
CA ILE A 51 -7.94 0.19 -14.56
C ILE A 51 -6.70 -0.29 -13.79
N GLU A 52 -6.85 -1.31 -12.96
CA GLU A 52 -5.69 -1.90 -12.26
C GLU A 52 -4.73 -2.59 -13.23
N ASP A 53 -5.25 -3.34 -14.20
CA ASP A 53 -4.43 -4.04 -15.19
C ASP A 53 -3.70 -3.05 -16.10
N GLU A 54 -4.38 -1.99 -16.55
CA GLU A 54 -3.80 -0.89 -17.31
C GLU A 54 -2.74 -0.13 -16.51
N LEU A 55 -3.01 0.17 -15.23
CA LEU A 55 -2.05 0.83 -14.35
C LEU A 55 -0.83 -0.06 -14.12
N MET A 56 -1.01 -1.34 -13.80
CA MET A 56 0.11 -2.27 -13.61
C MET A 56 0.97 -2.41 -14.88
N GLN A 57 0.34 -2.36 -16.06
CA GLN A 57 1.03 -2.33 -17.34
C GLN A 57 1.79 -1.01 -17.57
N GLU A 58 1.17 0.14 -17.31
CA GLU A 58 1.82 1.47 -17.43
C GLU A 58 2.99 1.62 -16.45
N MET A 59 2.86 1.07 -15.25
CA MET A 59 3.89 1.04 -14.21
C MET A 59 5.00 0.01 -14.49
N GLY A 60 4.86 -0.82 -15.54
CA GLY A 60 5.85 -1.84 -15.90
C GLY A 60 5.96 -3.00 -14.90
N ILE A 61 4.96 -3.19 -14.03
CA ILE A 61 4.95 -4.20 -12.96
C ILE A 61 4.40 -5.56 -13.46
N CYS A 62 4.05 -5.68 -14.75
CA CYS A 62 3.47 -6.89 -15.36
C CYS A 62 4.12 -8.18 -14.83
N LEU A 63 3.32 -8.93 -14.07
CA LEU A 63 3.57 -10.33 -13.70
C LEU A 63 3.40 -11.20 -14.95
N GLU A 64 4.28 -11.03 -15.95
CA GLU A 64 4.58 -12.17 -16.81
C GLU A 64 5.32 -13.16 -15.92
N VAL A 65 4.59 -14.15 -15.40
CA VAL A 65 5.19 -15.37 -14.86
C VAL A 65 5.77 -16.11 -16.06
N SER A 66 6.91 -15.63 -16.56
CA SER A 66 7.83 -16.48 -17.30
C SER A 66 8.52 -17.35 -16.25
N GLU A 67 8.43 -18.67 -16.42
CA GLU A 67 9.00 -19.70 -15.53
C GLU A 67 10.54 -19.74 -15.56
N ASP A 68 11.22 -18.59 -15.62
CA ASP A 68 12.68 -18.54 -15.56
C ASP A 68 13.15 -17.47 -14.56
N GLU A 69 13.79 -17.96 -13.51
CA GLU A 69 14.43 -17.24 -12.41
C GLU A 69 15.43 -16.16 -12.90
N ALA A 70 15.38 -14.95 -12.34
CA ALA A 70 16.55 -14.26 -11.74
C ALA A 70 16.31 -12.76 -11.46
N SER A 71 16.48 -12.40 -10.19
CA SER A 71 16.95 -11.12 -9.62
C SER A 71 16.91 -9.84 -10.48
N GLY A 72 16.26 -8.81 -9.94
CA GLY A 72 16.52 -7.43 -10.34
C GLY A 72 15.79 -6.43 -9.45
N GLU A 73 16.38 -6.07 -8.31
CA GLU A 73 16.06 -4.80 -7.64
C GLU A 73 16.28 -3.66 -8.64
N LYS A 74 15.20 -2.95 -9.00
CA LYS A 74 15.28 -1.60 -9.53
C LYS A 74 14.29 -0.72 -8.79
N ASP A 75 14.83 -0.07 -7.78
CA ASP A 75 14.30 1.15 -7.18
C ASP A 75 14.50 2.29 -8.19
N ASP A 76 13.53 2.47 -9.10
CA ASP A 76 13.41 3.67 -9.92
C ASP A 76 12.26 4.52 -9.39
N THR A 77 12.54 5.29 -8.34
CA THR A 77 11.80 6.52 -8.03
C THR A 77 12.08 7.56 -9.12
N GLU A 78 11.47 7.40 -10.29
CA GLU A 78 11.26 8.51 -11.22
C GLU A 78 9.91 9.17 -10.89
N ASP A 79 9.95 10.46 -10.57
CA ASP A 79 8.80 11.33 -10.40
C ASP A 79 7.87 11.21 -11.62
N GLN A 80 6.80 10.42 -11.47
CA GLN A 80 5.80 10.26 -12.52
C GLN A 80 5.00 11.54 -12.66
N GLN A 81 5.37 12.33 -13.65
CA GLN A 81 4.61 13.48 -14.10
C GLN A 81 3.25 13.01 -14.60
N THR A 82 2.19 13.27 -13.83
CA THR A 82 0.83 12.87 -14.17
C THR A 82 0.42 13.50 -15.51
N LYS A 83 -0.01 12.68 -16.48
CA LYS A 83 -0.46 13.15 -17.81
C LYS A 83 -1.70 14.05 -17.76
N TYR A 84 -2.40 14.09 -16.63
CA TYR A 84 -3.57 14.90 -16.42
C TYR A 84 -3.19 16.22 -15.76
N SER A 85 -3.78 17.29 -16.27
CA SER A 85 -3.73 18.59 -15.62
C SER A 85 -4.48 18.56 -14.28
N GLU A 86 -4.10 19.45 -13.37
CA GLU A 86 -4.72 19.56 -12.05
C GLU A 86 -6.25 19.83 -12.14
N ASP A 87 -6.68 20.55 -13.18
CA ASP A 87 -8.08 20.82 -13.48
C ASP A 87 -8.84 19.56 -13.91
N GLU A 88 -8.24 18.70 -14.74
CA GLU A 88 -8.85 17.43 -15.15
C GLU A 88 -8.98 16.45 -13.98
N LEU A 89 -7.97 16.40 -13.11
CA LEU A 89 -8.01 15.64 -11.87
C LEU A 89 -9.12 16.14 -10.93
N ALA A 90 -9.34 17.46 -10.86
CA ALA A 90 -10.39 18.04 -10.05
C ALA A 90 -11.81 17.68 -10.56
N VAL A 91 -11.98 17.52 -11.87
CA VAL A 91 -13.26 17.09 -12.47
C VAL A 91 -13.53 15.62 -12.16
N LEU A 92 -12.54 14.74 -12.36
CA LEU A 92 -12.67 13.31 -12.08
C LEU A 92 -12.99 13.03 -10.61
N ARG A 93 -12.38 13.80 -9.69
CA ARG A 93 -12.66 13.73 -8.25
C ARG A 93 -14.11 14.08 -7.88
N LYS A 94 -14.79 14.90 -8.67
CA LYS A 94 -16.21 15.26 -8.46
C LYS A 94 -17.20 14.24 -9.05
N GLN A 95 -16.72 13.29 -9.86
CA GLN A 95 -17.53 12.23 -10.46
C GLN A 95 -17.63 10.96 -9.60
N VAL A 96 -16.92 10.92 -8.47
CA VAL A 96 -16.86 9.81 -7.51
C VAL A 96 -17.89 9.96 -6.41
#